data_AF-A0A418WW55-F1
#
_entry.id   AF-A0A418WW55-F1
#
_cell.length_a   1.000
_cell.length_b   1.000
_cell.length_c   1.000
_cell.angle_alpha   90.00
_cell.angle_beta   90.00
_cell.angle_gamma   90.00
#
_symmetry.space_group_name_H-M   'P 1'
#
loop_
_entity.id
_entity.type
_entity.pdbx_description
1 polymer ?
#
loop_
_entity_poly.entity_id
_entity_poly.type
_entity_poly.pdbx_seq_one_letter_code
_entity_poly.pdbx_strand_id
1 'polypeptide(L)'
;MPETKKPNRVVSAGKKEVRAEPDFPLRKPVNTLAIVPKSEKITVTARKIYNVMLHYAQRQGVAKDRYQVRLADIATGIDFNSNNTELIKQYFRQMATTGVEWQSPTTGEGARWSVSALIAHADLIQREGELILEWSYAPNIKQELLDPQRFARMSLQVQASLNTMASLVLYEICCRYADNPGGLTARQPWAWWRPVLTGAPDSPTSAYLEYKIFNRDVLKKAVKKVNEVSDLEIELVEHRAGRSIQDLQFRVRRKAPMLPQTEKAIEPVDLKTIGAAIKAGIPQDRAEKHLLKYGAKALDDALRVMNERKGRVNMEPVRSPEKYLLTLLQSGQFGEQQPSAPAPRKVFDTKAERLKLIEQFMAQKRGELNEMFHEMPDDDQQAWIVRFEAEALPASEVVRKAFRTKGIASQIVRPLFFKFLGNAVWEEGWDKPTDSDLVDLAILTKEEGRGEHAPAVGKLRL
;
A
#
# COMPACT_ATOMS: atom_id res chain seq x y z
N MET A 1 0.01 41.05 68.16
CA MET A 1 1.16 40.10 68.12
C MET A 1 0.61 38.73 67.73
N PRO A 2 1.19 38.06 66.72
CA PRO A 2 0.57 38.04 65.39
C PRO A 2 0.00 36.69 64.93
N GLU A 3 -0.67 36.81 63.78
CA GLU A 3 -1.20 35.80 62.87
C GLU A 3 -0.24 34.64 62.56
N THR A 4 -0.81 33.45 62.38
CA THR A 4 -0.24 32.42 61.50
C THR A 4 -1.26 32.00 60.45
N LYS A 5 -1.12 32.59 59.25
CA LYS A 5 -1.71 32.11 58.00
C LYS A 5 -1.27 30.66 57.73
N LYS A 6 -2.21 29.79 57.38
CA LYS A 6 -1.93 28.61 56.53
C LYS A 6 -2.63 28.79 55.18
N PRO A 7 -1.96 28.42 54.07
CA PRO A 7 -2.33 28.87 52.73
C PRO A 7 -3.42 28.02 52.10
N ASN A 8 -4.13 28.70 51.21
CA ASN A 8 -5.07 28.20 50.22
C ASN A 8 -4.48 27.03 49.41
N ARG A 9 -5.04 25.82 49.52
CA ARG A 9 -4.69 24.70 48.62
C ARG A 9 -5.73 24.64 47.51
N VAL A 10 -5.38 25.31 46.42
CA VAL A 10 -6.05 25.20 45.12
C VAL A 10 -6.16 23.72 44.76
N VAL A 11 -7.39 23.23 44.62
CA VAL A 11 -7.67 21.89 44.08
C VAL A 11 -7.33 21.95 42.60
N SER A 12 -6.09 21.62 42.24
CA SER A 12 -5.73 21.40 40.84
C SER A 12 -6.50 20.16 40.37
N ALA A 13 -7.44 20.34 39.45
CA ALA A 13 -8.04 19.24 38.70
C ALA A 13 -6.93 18.47 37.99
N GLY A 14 -6.51 17.36 38.59
CA GLY A 14 -5.51 16.48 38.01
C GLY A 14 -6.09 15.88 36.72
N LYS A 15 -5.43 16.17 35.60
CA LYS A 15 -5.51 15.33 34.40
C LYS A 15 -5.33 13.88 34.85
N LYS A 16 -6.38 13.07 34.78
CA LYS A 16 -6.24 11.62 34.90
C LYS A 16 -5.31 11.18 33.77
N GLU A 17 -4.08 10.82 34.12
CA GLU A 17 -3.22 10.03 33.24
C GLU A 17 -4.00 8.78 32.84
N VAL A 18 -4.23 8.65 31.53
CA VAL A 18 -4.76 7.44 30.92
C VAL A 18 -3.67 6.38 31.12
N ARG A 19 -3.79 5.59 32.19
CA ARG A 19 -2.98 4.37 32.33
C ARG A 19 -3.29 3.50 31.11
N ALA A 20 -2.28 3.26 30.28
CA ALA A 20 -2.36 2.27 29.22
C ALA A 20 -2.54 0.90 29.91
N GLU A 21 -3.78 0.41 29.94
CA GLU A 21 -4.06 -0.96 30.34
C GLU A 21 -3.48 -1.92 29.28
N PRO A 22 -2.96 -3.10 29.69
CA PRO A 22 -2.33 -4.06 28.79
C PRO A 22 -3.25 -4.40 27.61
N ASP A 23 -2.67 -4.51 26.41
CA ASP A 23 -3.43 -4.72 25.17
C ASP A 23 -4.02 -6.14 25.16
N PHE A 24 -5.31 -6.27 25.50
CA PHE A 24 -6.01 -7.54 25.39
C PHE A 24 -6.22 -7.88 23.91
N PRO A 25 -5.67 -9.00 23.39
CA PRO A 25 -5.85 -9.34 21.99
C PRO A 25 -7.35 -9.51 21.68
N LEU A 26 -7.80 -8.95 20.57
CA LEU A 26 -9.17 -9.18 20.10
C LEU A 26 -9.35 -10.68 19.84
N ARG A 27 -10.37 -11.29 20.45
CA ARG A 27 -10.72 -12.70 20.26
C ARG A 27 -11.78 -12.79 19.17
N LYS A 28 -11.39 -12.75 17.90
CA LYS A 28 -12.36 -12.72 16.80
C LYS A 28 -12.90 -14.13 16.53
N PRO A 29 -14.21 -14.38 16.62
CA PRO A 29 -14.75 -15.72 16.40
C PRO A 29 -14.56 -16.14 14.95
N VAL A 30 -14.37 -17.45 14.77
CA VAL A 30 -14.12 -18.07 13.47
C VAL A 30 -15.15 -17.70 12.40
N ASN A 31 -16.44 -17.74 12.75
CA ASN A 31 -17.54 -17.53 11.80
C ASN A 31 -17.64 -16.07 11.32
N THR A 32 -16.83 -15.18 11.90
CA THR A 32 -16.78 -13.75 11.58
C THR A 32 -15.58 -13.38 10.71
N LEU A 33 -14.66 -14.32 10.44
CA LEU A 33 -13.46 -14.04 9.66
C LEU A 33 -13.77 -13.78 8.19
N ALA A 34 -14.71 -14.56 7.63
CA ALA A 34 -15.11 -14.50 6.22
C ALA A 34 -16.48 -13.81 6.01
N ILE A 35 -16.70 -12.68 6.69
CA ILE A 35 -17.92 -11.87 6.48
C ILE A 35 -17.99 -11.38 5.03
N VAL A 36 -19.06 -11.75 4.33
CA VAL A 36 -19.45 -11.21 3.02
C VAL A 36 -20.76 -10.44 3.18
N PRO A 37 -20.79 -9.14 2.84
CA PRO A 37 -22.04 -8.38 2.89
C PRO A 37 -22.98 -8.80 1.76
N LYS A 38 -24.29 -8.76 2.01
CA LYS A 38 -25.31 -9.07 1.00
C LYS A 38 -25.66 -7.91 0.07
N SER A 39 -25.52 -6.67 0.54
CA SER A 39 -26.01 -5.48 -0.14
C SER A 39 -24.88 -4.54 -0.55
N GLU A 40 -24.26 -3.89 0.43
CA GLU A 40 -23.26 -2.86 0.19
C GLU A 40 -21.88 -3.30 0.63
N LYS A 41 -20.85 -2.74 -0.02
CA LYS A 41 -19.46 -3.00 0.32
C LYS A 41 -19.15 -2.47 1.72
N ILE A 42 -18.56 -3.31 2.56
CA ILE A 42 -17.99 -2.89 3.84
C ILE A 42 -16.67 -2.17 3.58
N THR A 43 -16.52 -0.95 4.09
CA THR A 43 -15.26 -0.20 3.95
C THR A 43 -14.21 -0.70 4.95
N VAL A 44 -12.94 -0.41 4.66
CA VAL A 44 -11.83 -0.75 5.58
C VAL A 44 -12.04 -0.05 6.92
N THR A 45 -12.44 1.23 6.87
CA THR A 45 -12.73 2.06 8.04
C THR A 45 -13.85 1.47 8.88
N ALA A 46 -14.97 1.10 8.26
CA ALA A 46 -16.11 0.48 8.93
C ALA A 46 -15.70 -0.84 9.62
N ARG A 47 -14.93 -1.71 8.95
CA ARG A 47 -14.48 -2.97 9.57
C ARG A 47 -13.52 -2.75 10.75
N LYS A 48 -12.63 -1.75 10.66
CA LYS A 48 -11.75 -1.37 11.79
C LYS A 48 -12.58 -0.89 12.99
N ILE A 49 -13.52 0.03 12.76
CA ILE A 49 -14.46 0.51 13.80
C ILE A 49 -15.19 -0.66 14.44
N TYR A 50 -15.74 -1.58 13.63
CA TYR A 50 -16.42 -2.78 14.12
C TYR A 50 -15.53 -3.68 14.99
N ASN A 51 -14.27 -3.91 14.59
CA ASN A 51 -13.33 -4.72 15.36
C ASN A 51 -12.96 -4.06 16.70
N VAL A 52 -12.80 -2.73 16.72
CA VAL A 52 -12.56 -1.96 17.96
C VAL A 52 -13.77 -2.03 18.88
N MET A 53 -14.99 -1.85 18.35
CA MET A 53 -16.23 -2.03 19.10
C MET A 53 -16.31 -3.45 19.70
N LEU A 54 -16.02 -4.49 18.90
CA LEU A 54 -16.03 -5.87 19.38
C LEU A 54 -15.04 -6.08 20.53
N HIS A 55 -13.84 -5.51 20.44
CA HIS A 55 -12.85 -5.57 21.52
C HIS A 55 -13.38 -4.93 22.82
N TYR A 56 -13.98 -3.74 22.75
CA TYR A 56 -14.58 -3.09 23.93
C TYR A 56 -15.77 -3.87 24.50
N ALA A 57 -16.60 -4.47 23.64
CA ALA A 57 -17.71 -5.30 24.09
C ALA A 57 -17.23 -6.56 24.82
N GLN A 58 -16.18 -7.22 24.30
CA GLN A 58 -15.58 -8.39 24.94
C GLN A 58 -15.04 -8.08 26.35
N ARG A 59 -14.45 -6.89 26.55
CA ARG A 59 -13.96 -6.44 27.86
C ARG A 59 -15.07 -6.14 28.85
N GLN A 60 -16.23 -5.72 28.37
CA GLN A 60 -17.39 -5.45 29.22
C GLN A 60 -18.15 -6.73 29.62
N GLY A 61 -17.89 -7.84 28.94
CA GLY A 61 -18.42 -9.16 29.27
C GLY A 61 -19.76 -9.47 28.63
N VAL A 62 -19.99 -10.76 28.38
CA VAL A 62 -21.17 -11.29 27.68
C VAL A 62 -22.50 -11.09 28.42
N ALA A 63 -22.45 -10.88 29.75
CA ALA A 63 -23.63 -10.71 30.60
C ALA A 63 -24.42 -9.43 30.31
N LYS A 64 -23.76 -8.36 29.80
CA LYS A 64 -24.46 -7.11 29.43
C LYS A 64 -25.21 -7.28 28.13
N ASP A 65 -26.34 -6.62 27.93
CA ASP A 65 -27.04 -6.60 26.64
C ASP A 65 -26.67 -5.41 25.75
N ARG A 66 -26.12 -4.37 26.37
CA ARG A 66 -25.65 -3.16 25.69
C ARG A 66 -24.23 -2.84 26.13
N TYR A 67 -23.44 -2.32 25.20
CA TYR A 67 -22.05 -1.97 25.39
C TYR A 67 -21.87 -0.48 25.19
N GLN A 68 -21.04 0.13 26.03
CA GLN A 68 -20.77 1.57 25.95
C GLN A 68 -19.27 1.83 25.86
N VAL A 69 -18.89 2.85 25.09
CA VAL A 69 -17.53 3.37 25.06
C VAL A 69 -17.56 4.84 24.68
N ARG A 70 -16.58 5.61 25.13
CA ARG A 70 -16.42 6.99 24.64
C ARG A 70 -16.09 6.95 23.18
N LEU A 71 -16.76 7.76 22.39
CA LEU A 71 -16.55 7.76 20.94
C LEU A 71 -15.12 8.15 20.57
N ALA A 72 -14.49 9.02 21.38
CA ALA A 72 -13.09 9.41 21.26
C ALA A 72 -12.10 8.24 21.36
N ASP A 73 -12.47 7.15 22.05
CA ASP A 73 -11.64 5.96 22.19
C ASP A 73 -11.73 5.03 20.94
N ILE A 74 -12.72 5.26 20.06
CA ILE A 74 -12.87 4.56 18.78
C ILE A 74 -12.35 5.41 17.62
N ALA A 75 -12.67 6.71 17.63
CA ALA A 75 -12.41 7.62 16.52
C ALA A 75 -12.07 9.04 16.99
N THR A 76 -11.09 9.68 16.36
CA THR A 76 -10.64 11.03 16.71
C THR A 76 -11.35 12.12 15.93
N GLY A 77 -11.36 13.32 16.54
CA GLY A 77 -11.85 14.58 15.96
C GLY A 77 -13.33 14.60 15.64
N ILE A 78 -14.13 13.93 16.48
CA ILE A 78 -15.58 14.00 16.46
C ILE A 78 -16.03 14.96 17.56
N ASP A 79 -16.50 16.14 17.14
CA ASP A 79 -17.18 17.08 18.04
C ASP A 79 -18.70 16.96 17.89
N PHE A 80 -19.43 17.23 18.96
CA PHE A 80 -20.89 17.29 18.96
C PHE A 80 -21.37 18.34 17.93
N ASN A 81 -22.35 17.99 17.10
CA ASN A 81 -22.85 18.80 15.97
C ASN A 81 -21.85 19.07 14.81
N SER A 82 -20.74 18.34 14.74
CA SER A 82 -19.84 18.41 13.57
C SER A 82 -20.34 17.55 12.40
N ASN A 83 -19.91 17.88 11.18
CA ASN A 83 -20.06 17.00 10.00
C ASN A 83 -19.48 15.60 10.26
N ASN A 84 -18.48 15.48 11.14
CA ASN A 84 -17.84 14.22 11.49
C ASN A 84 -18.78 13.32 12.32
N THR A 85 -19.71 13.91 13.08
CA THR A 85 -20.78 13.16 13.77
C THR A 85 -21.74 12.52 12.76
N GLU A 86 -22.02 13.17 11.63
CA GLU A 86 -22.86 12.57 10.59
C GLU A 86 -22.13 11.44 9.85
N LEU A 87 -20.83 11.61 9.58
CA LEU A 87 -19.99 10.56 8.99
C LEU A 87 -19.97 9.28 9.85
N ILE A 88 -19.77 9.41 11.16
CA ILE A 88 -19.76 8.23 12.04
C ILE A 88 -21.16 7.59 12.16
N LYS A 89 -22.23 8.40 12.17
CA LYS A 89 -23.61 7.90 12.09
C LYS A 89 -23.84 7.12 10.80
N GLN A 90 -23.28 7.55 9.66
CA GLN A 90 -23.38 6.80 8.40
C GLN A 90 -22.74 5.42 8.51
N TYR A 91 -21.55 5.29 9.13
CA TYR A 91 -20.96 3.97 9.38
C TYR A 91 -21.83 3.09 10.27
N PHE A 92 -22.43 3.64 11.34
CA PHE A 92 -23.32 2.86 12.21
C PHE A 92 -24.61 2.45 11.51
N ARG A 93 -25.23 3.34 10.72
CA ARG A 93 -26.38 2.97 9.88
C ARG A 93 -26.02 1.86 8.92
N GLN A 94 -24.86 1.96 8.26
CA GLN A 94 -24.35 0.92 7.38
C GLN A 94 -24.18 -0.41 8.13
N MET A 95 -23.57 -0.42 9.32
CA MET A 95 -23.42 -1.65 10.11
C MET A 95 -24.75 -2.27 10.54
N ALA A 96 -25.74 -1.42 10.88
CA ALA A 96 -27.06 -1.87 11.30
C ALA A 96 -27.89 -2.44 10.13
N THR A 97 -27.62 -2.02 8.89
CA THR A 97 -28.34 -2.49 7.69
C THR A 97 -27.60 -3.57 6.91
N THR A 98 -26.29 -3.73 7.13
CA THR A 98 -25.47 -4.73 6.44
C THR A 98 -25.77 -6.13 6.99
N GLY A 99 -26.68 -6.84 6.33
CA GLY A 99 -26.93 -8.25 6.58
C GLY A 99 -25.73 -9.11 6.15
N VAL A 100 -25.27 -9.96 7.05
CA VAL A 100 -24.16 -10.90 6.83
C VAL A 100 -24.60 -12.32 7.17
N GLU A 101 -24.06 -13.28 6.42
CA GLU A 101 -24.21 -14.70 6.72
C GLU A 101 -23.10 -15.13 7.66
N TRP A 102 -23.48 -15.79 8.76
CA TRP A 102 -22.56 -16.31 9.75
C TRP A 102 -22.31 -17.77 9.44
N GLN A 103 -21.17 -18.05 8.83
CA GLN A 103 -20.73 -19.39 8.46
C GLN A 103 -19.22 -19.53 8.62
N SER A 104 -18.76 -20.68 9.10
CA SER A 104 -17.32 -20.96 9.18
C SER A 104 -16.71 -21.01 7.77
N PRO A 105 -15.53 -20.43 7.56
CA PRO A 105 -14.76 -20.60 6.33
C PRO A 105 -14.16 -22.01 6.18
N THR A 106 -14.24 -22.86 7.20
CA THR A 106 -13.71 -24.23 7.17
C THR A 106 -14.82 -25.23 6.90
N THR A 107 -14.69 -26.01 5.83
CA THR A 107 -15.63 -27.10 5.52
C THR A 107 -15.71 -28.09 6.68
N GLY A 108 -16.94 -28.43 7.09
CA GLY A 108 -17.19 -29.33 8.22
C GLY A 108 -17.14 -28.67 9.61
N GLU A 109 -16.84 -27.36 9.68
CA GLU A 109 -17.02 -26.57 10.91
C GLU A 109 -18.27 -25.70 10.83
N GLY A 110 -19.00 -25.58 11.93
CA GLY A 110 -20.22 -24.76 12.01
C GLY A 110 -21.48 -25.55 11.63
N ALA A 111 -22.26 -25.95 12.62
CA ALA A 111 -23.49 -26.72 12.43
C ALA A 111 -24.72 -25.84 12.10
N ARG A 112 -24.57 -24.51 12.07
CA ARG A 112 -25.67 -23.56 12.04
C ARG A 112 -25.37 -22.43 11.07
N TRP A 113 -26.25 -22.27 10.09
CA TRP A 113 -26.34 -21.06 9.27
C TRP A 113 -27.23 -20.04 9.98
N SER A 114 -26.81 -18.78 10.01
CA SER A 114 -27.60 -17.69 10.55
C SER A 114 -27.35 -16.40 9.78
N VAL A 115 -28.34 -15.51 9.76
CA VAL A 115 -28.23 -14.18 9.18
C VAL A 115 -28.47 -13.17 10.27
N SER A 116 -27.63 -12.14 10.33
CA SER A 116 -27.84 -10.98 11.19
C SER A 116 -27.15 -9.75 10.60
N ALA A 117 -27.53 -8.57 11.04
CA ALA A 117 -26.74 -7.37 10.83
C ALA A 117 -25.42 -7.43 11.63
N LEU A 118 -24.46 -6.56 11.29
CA LEU A 118 -23.20 -6.46 12.06
C LEU A 118 -23.46 -5.98 13.49
N ILE A 119 -24.37 -5.02 13.65
CA ILE A 119 -24.86 -4.55 14.95
C ILE A 119 -26.39 -4.54 14.94
N ALA A 120 -27.00 -4.75 16.10
CA ALA A 120 -28.46 -4.71 16.24
C ALA A 120 -28.99 -3.27 16.40
N HIS A 121 -28.24 -2.41 17.10
CA HIS A 121 -28.52 -0.98 17.22
C HIS A 121 -27.25 -0.19 17.53
N ALA A 122 -27.33 1.14 17.38
CA ALA A 122 -26.34 2.08 17.88
C ALA A 122 -27.02 3.40 18.30
N ASP A 123 -26.71 3.88 19.50
CA ASP A 123 -27.12 5.17 20.05
C ASP A 123 -25.89 6.04 20.33
N LEU A 124 -26.01 7.33 20.04
CA LEU A 124 -25.01 8.34 20.40
C LEU A 124 -25.57 9.22 21.52
N ILE A 125 -25.06 9.02 22.73
CA ILE A 125 -25.57 9.62 23.96
C ILE A 125 -24.59 10.68 24.44
N GLN A 126 -25.07 11.91 24.64
CA GLN A 126 -24.26 12.96 25.25
C GLN A 126 -24.33 12.84 26.78
N ARG A 127 -23.18 12.70 27.45
CA ARG A 127 -23.06 12.67 28.91
C ARG A 127 -21.88 13.50 29.35
N GLU A 128 -22.10 14.46 30.25
CA GLU A 128 -21.04 15.28 30.86
C GLU A 128 -20.10 15.96 29.86
N GLY A 129 -20.61 16.35 28.68
CA GLY A 129 -19.81 16.95 27.60
C GLY A 129 -19.04 15.95 26.72
N GLU A 130 -19.09 14.66 27.03
CA GLU A 130 -18.55 13.58 26.19
C GLU A 130 -19.65 12.89 25.36
N LEU A 131 -19.27 12.38 24.19
CA LEU A 131 -20.15 11.58 23.34
C LEU A 131 -19.86 10.10 23.57
N ILE A 132 -20.86 9.39 24.07
CA ILE A 132 -20.81 7.95 24.37
C ILE A 132 -21.54 7.21 23.25
N LEU A 133 -20.85 6.22 22.66
CA LEU A 133 -21.49 5.24 21.79
C LEU A 133 -22.06 4.12 22.65
N GLU A 134 -23.35 3.85 22.52
CA GLU A 134 -24.01 2.64 23.01
C GLU A 134 -24.39 1.75 21.82
N TRP A 135 -24.15 0.44 21.90
CA TRP A 135 -24.56 -0.51 20.84
C TRP A 135 -24.90 -1.89 21.41
N SER A 136 -25.53 -2.74 20.60
CA SER A 136 -25.64 -4.18 20.88
C SER A 136 -25.47 -5.05 19.64
N TYR A 137 -25.32 -6.34 19.89
CA TYR A 137 -25.33 -7.39 18.89
C TYR A 137 -26.65 -8.16 18.94
N ALA A 138 -26.99 -8.82 17.84
CA ALA A 138 -28.20 -9.63 17.82
C ALA A 138 -28.09 -10.83 18.79
N PRO A 139 -29.17 -11.17 19.53
CA PRO A 139 -29.12 -12.19 20.57
C PRO A 139 -28.61 -13.56 20.10
N ASN A 140 -28.91 -13.94 18.85
CA ASN A 140 -28.53 -15.21 18.24
C ASN A 140 -27.01 -15.38 18.04
N ILE A 141 -26.25 -14.28 17.90
CA ILE A 141 -24.80 -14.31 17.65
C ILE A 141 -23.98 -13.73 18.81
N LYS A 142 -24.61 -13.03 19.76
CA LYS A 142 -23.95 -12.34 20.88
C LYS A 142 -22.99 -13.24 21.65
N GLN A 143 -23.43 -14.42 22.05
CA GLN A 143 -22.59 -15.37 22.81
C GLN A 143 -21.33 -15.72 22.03
N GLU A 144 -21.49 -16.04 20.74
CA GLU A 144 -20.37 -16.40 19.87
C GLU A 144 -19.42 -15.23 19.65
N LEU A 145 -19.93 -14.00 19.51
CA LEU A 145 -19.12 -12.79 19.35
C LEU A 145 -18.27 -12.45 20.58
N LEU A 146 -18.85 -12.58 21.76
CA LEU A 146 -18.26 -12.01 22.98
C LEU A 146 -17.49 -12.99 23.82
N ASP A 147 -17.89 -14.25 23.81
CA ASP A 147 -17.18 -15.34 24.46
C ASP A 147 -17.04 -16.55 23.52
N PRO A 148 -16.27 -16.39 22.42
CA PRO A 148 -16.08 -17.47 21.47
C PRO A 148 -15.27 -18.62 22.06
N GLN A 149 -15.76 -19.85 21.85
CA GLN A 149 -15.00 -21.07 22.09
C GLN A 149 -13.87 -21.26 21.06
N ARG A 150 -14.12 -20.88 19.80
CA ARG A 150 -13.14 -20.94 18.70
C ARG A 150 -12.93 -19.55 18.12
N PHE A 151 -11.72 -19.03 18.28
CA PHE A 151 -11.37 -17.67 17.86
C PHE A 151 -9.94 -17.54 17.36
N ALA A 152 -9.70 -16.52 16.55
CA ALA A 152 -8.38 -16.03 16.23
C ALA A 152 -8.00 -14.90 17.20
N ARG A 153 -6.81 -14.96 17.77
CA ARG A 153 -6.22 -13.85 18.54
C ARG A 153 -5.55 -12.90 17.57
N MET A 154 -5.92 -11.64 17.59
CA MET A 154 -5.36 -10.63 16.68
C MET A 154 -5.05 -9.33 17.41
N SER A 155 -3.93 -8.72 17.02
CA SER A 155 -3.55 -7.38 17.45
C SER A 155 -4.35 -6.33 16.68
N LEU A 156 -5.02 -5.43 17.40
CA LEU A 156 -5.68 -4.26 16.82
C LEU A 156 -4.67 -3.26 16.25
N GLN A 157 -3.46 -3.20 16.80
CA GLN A 157 -2.36 -2.37 16.28
C GLN A 157 -1.94 -2.80 14.86
N VAL A 158 -1.82 -4.11 14.63
CA VAL A 158 -1.56 -4.63 13.28
C VAL A 158 -2.72 -4.30 12.34
N GLN A 159 -3.97 -4.44 12.81
CA GLN A 159 -5.14 -4.06 12.00
C GLN A 159 -5.14 -2.57 11.63
N ALA A 160 -4.76 -1.68 12.55
CA ALA A 160 -4.64 -0.26 12.28
C ALA A 160 -3.64 0.03 11.14
N SER A 161 -2.54 -0.74 11.07
CA SER A 161 -1.49 -0.62 10.05
C SER A 161 -1.85 -1.20 8.68
N LEU A 162 -2.92 -2.00 8.59
CA LEU A 162 -3.41 -2.58 7.34
C LEU A 162 -4.37 -1.61 6.64
N ASN A 163 -4.09 -1.29 5.38
CA ASN A 163 -4.75 -0.18 4.67
C ASN A 163 -5.63 -0.61 3.48
N THR A 164 -5.76 -1.90 3.24
CA THR A 164 -6.69 -2.45 2.24
C THR A 164 -7.61 -3.48 2.87
N MET A 165 -8.79 -3.67 2.27
CA MET A 165 -9.74 -4.68 2.73
C MET A 165 -9.11 -6.08 2.70
N ALA A 166 -8.44 -6.39 1.59
CA ALA A 166 -7.82 -7.69 1.40
C ALA A 166 -6.69 -7.95 2.38
N SER A 167 -5.81 -6.98 2.65
CA SER A 167 -4.76 -7.14 3.65
C SER A 167 -5.34 -7.32 5.06
N LEU A 168 -6.39 -6.56 5.41
CA LEU A 168 -7.06 -6.67 6.70
C LEU A 168 -7.73 -8.04 6.90
N VAL A 169 -8.58 -8.48 5.97
CA VAL A 169 -9.27 -9.77 6.07
C VAL A 169 -8.30 -10.93 5.98
N LEU A 170 -7.28 -10.85 5.11
CA LEU A 170 -6.30 -11.92 4.97
C LEU A 170 -5.50 -12.11 6.26
N TYR A 171 -5.09 -11.03 6.92
CA TYR A 171 -4.47 -11.10 8.25
C TYR A 171 -5.41 -11.72 9.28
N GLU A 172 -6.67 -11.29 9.35
CA GLU A 172 -7.66 -11.87 10.28
C GLU A 172 -7.83 -13.38 10.08
N ILE A 173 -7.96 -13.84 8.83
CA ILE A 173 -8.05 -15.26 8.49
C ILE A 173 -6.77 -15.98 8.91
N CYS A 174 -5.60 -15.45 8.55
CA CYS A 174 -4.31 -16.10 8.81
C CYS A 174 -3.98 -16.19 10.30
N CYS A 175 -4.38 -15.22 11.13
CA CYS A 175 -4.21 -15.27 12.59
C CYS A 175 -4.75 -16.56 13.20
N ARG A 176 -5.83 -17.11 12.64
CA ARG A 176 -6.40 -18.39 13.09
C ARG A 176 -5.43 -19.57 12.89
N TYR A 177 -4.67 -19.56 11.80
CA TYR A 177 -3.87 -20.70 11.35
C TYR A 177 -2.39 -20.58 11.71
N ALA A 178 -1.97 -19.46 12.32
CA ALA A 178 -0.58 -19.19 12.66
C ALA A 178 0.03 -20.24 13.61
N ASP A 179 -0.79 -20.76 14.52
CA ASP A 179 -0.38 -21.75 15.53
C ASP A 179 -0.89 -23.17 15.20
N ASN A 180 -1.49 -23.37 14.02
CA ASN A 180 -1.92 -24.71 13.59
C ASN A 180 -0.73 -25.55 13.13
N PRO A 181 -0.65 -26.85 13.48
CA PRO A 181 0.47 -27.72 13.06
C PRO A 181 0.71 -27.76 11.55
N GLY A 182 -0.38 -27.72 10.76
CA GLY A 182 -0.29 -27.71 9.30
C GLY A 182 0.10 -26.36 8.70
N GLY A 183 -0.02 -25.27 9.46
CA GLY A 183 0.30 -23.91 9.01
C GLY A 183 -0.39 -23.52 7.70
N LEU A 184 -1.59 -24.04 7.42
CA LEU A 184 -2.32 -23.84 6.17
C LEU A 184 -3.75 -23.42 6.47
N THR A 185 -4.23 -22.40 5.77
CA THR A 185 -5.65 -22.03 5.80
C THR A 185 -6.53 -23.13 5.19
N ALA A 186 -7.84 -23.07 5.45
CA ALA A 186 -8.80 -23.85 4.68
C ALA A 186 -8.59 -23.66 3.17
N ARG A 187 -8.64 -24.77 2.42
CA ARG A 187 -8.64 -24.75 0.95
C ARG A 187 -10.00 -24.31 0.48
N GLN A 188 -10.04 -23.24 -0.31
CA GLN A 188 -11.29 -22.70 -0.85
C GLN A 188 -11.13 -22.33 -2.33
N PRO A 189 -12.21 -22.44 -3.13
CA PRO A 189 -12.19 -21.97 -4.52
C PRO A 189 -11.73 -20.53 -4.60
N TRP A 190 -10.93 -20.18 -5.61
CA TRP A 190 -10.42 -18.80 -5.73
C TRP A 190 -11.57 -17.76 -5.83
N ALA A 191 -12.71 -18.17 -6.40
CA ALA A 191 -13.92 -17.35 -6.48
C ALA A 191 -14.53 -17.04 -5.10
N TRP A 192 -14.40 -17.94 -4.11
CA TRP A 192 -14.85 -17.71 -2.73
C TRP A 192 -14.04 -16.60 -2.05
N TRP A 193 -12.73 -16.55 -2.31
CA TRP A 193 -11.84 -15.52 -1.74
C TRP A 193 -12.15 -14.11 -2.24
N ARG A 194 -12.74 -13.97 -3.44
CA ARG A 194 -12.99 -12.67 -4.07
C ARG A 194 -13.93 -11.78 -3.25
N PRO A 195 -15.19 -12.16 -2.96
CA PRO A 195 -16.07 -11.33 -2.13
C PRO A 195 -15.54 -11.18 -0.71
N VAL A 196 -14.92 -12.23 -0.14
CA VAL A 196 -14.34 -12.22 1.21
C VAL A 196 -13.24 -11.18 1.35
N LEU A 197 -12.26 -11.15 0.44
CA LEU A 197 -11.12 -10.24 0.52
C LEU A 197 -11.44 -8.82 0.00
N THR A 198 -12.42 -8.67 -0.88
CA THR A 198 -12.82 -7.35 -1.38
C THR A 198 -13.82 -6.64 -0.47
N GLY A 199 -14.50 -7.39 0.41
CA GLY A 199 -15.56 -6.90 1.29
C GLY A 199 -16.78 -6.41 0.51
N ALA A 200 -16.94 -6.85 -0.74
CA ALA A 200 -18.05 -6.51 -1.61
C ALA A 200 -18.87 -7.78 -1.92
N PRO A 201 -20.19 -7.65 -2.16
CA PRO A 201 -20.98 -8.78 -2.65
C PRO A 201 -20.38 -9.33 -3.95
N ASP A 202 -20.46 -10.63 -4.15
CA ASP A 202 -20.02 -11.19 -5.44
C ASP A 202 -20.99 -10.76 -6.54
N SER A 203 -20.44 -10.37 -7.68
CA SER A 203 -21.22 -9.83 -8.79
C SER A 203 -20.61 -10.23 -10.13
N PRO A 204 -21.43 -10.53 -11.16
CA PRO A 204 -20.96 -10.75 -12.53
C PRO A 204 -20.32 -9.49 -13.16
N THR A 205 -20.37 -8.33 -12.50
CA THR A 205 -19.67 -7.10 -12.93
C THR A 205 -18.42 -6.81 -12.11
N SER A 206 -17.97 -7.76 -11.27
CA SER A 206 -16.77 -7.59 -10.46
C SER A 206 -15.53 -7.35 -11.32
N ALA A 207 -14.72 -6.35 -10.95
CA ALA A 207 -13.45 -6.07 -11.62
C ALA A 207 -12.41 -7.22 -11.52
N TYR A 208 -12.72 -8.26 -10.74
CA TYR A 208 -11.83 -9.37 -10.41
C TYR A 208 -12.38 -10.73 -10.86
N LEU A 209 -13.16 -10.76 -11.95
CA LEU A 209 -13.64 -12.01 -12.56
C LEU A 209 -12.53 -12.88 -13.17
N GLU A 210 -11.36 -12.29 -13.48
CA GLU A 210 -10.20 -13.02 -13.95
C GLU A 210 -9.20 -13.23 -12.83
N TYR A 211 -8.79 -14.48 -12.60
CA TYR A 211 -7.82 -14.82 -11.57
C TYR A 211 -6.52 -14.01 -11.69
N LYS A 212 -6.03 -13.76 -12.91
CA LYS A 212 -4.80 -12.98 -13.14
C LYS A 212 -4.90 -11.56 -12.57
N ILE A 213 -6.05 -10.90 -12.73
CA ILE A 213 -6.30 -9.54 -12.23
C ILE A 213 -6.45 -9.58 -10.71
N PHE A 214 -7.25 -10.52 -10.19
CA PHE A 214 -7.42 -10.73 -8.75
C PHE A 214 -6.08 -10.99 -8.03
N ASN A 215 -5.26 -11.87 -8.60
CA ASN A 215 -3.95 -12.21 -8.04
C ASN A 215 -3.01 -10.98 -8.02
N ARG A 216 -2.92 -10.24 -9.14
CA ARG A 216 -2.07 -9.04 -9.24
C ARG A 216 -2.51 -7.93 -8.28
N ASP A 217 -3.80 -7.61 -8.28
CA ASP A 217 -4.30 -6.40 -7.65
C ASP A 217 -4.79 -6.58 -6.22
N VAL A 218 -5.10 -7.82 -5.82
CA VAL A 218 -5.63 -8.13 -4.50
C VAL A 218 -4.67 -9.05 -3.75
N LEU A 219 -4.44 -10.28 -4.21
CA LEU A 219 -3.70 -11.29 -3.45
C LEU A 219 -2.25 -10.89 -3.19
N LYS A 220 -1.47 -10.58 -4.23
CA LYS A 220 -0.05 -10.24 -4.08
C LYS A 220 0.17 -9.00 -3.23
N LYS A 221 -0.70 -7.99 -3.37
CA LYS A 221 -0.63 -6.76 -2.57
C LYS A 221 -0.99 -7.02 -1.10
N ALA A 222 -2.03 -7.83 -0.86
CA ALA A 222 -2.43 -8.23 0.49
C ALA A 222 -1.34 -9.05 1.19
N VAL A 223 -0.81 -10.08 0.52
CA VAL A 223 0.29 -10.92 1.03
C VAL A 223 1.50 -10.08 1.37
N LYS A 224 1.96 -9.23 0.43
CA LYS A 224 3.07 -8.32 0.68
C LYS A 224 2.82 -7.45 1.91
N LYS A 225 1.64 -6.84 2.02
CA LYS A 225 1.35 -5.92 3.12
C LYS A 225 1.26 -6.62 4.48
N VAL A 226 0.65 -7.81 4.56
CA VAL A 226 0.59 -8.60 5.80
C VAL A 226 2.00 -9.01 6.24
N ASN A 227 2.84 -9.47 5.31
CA ASN A 227 4.24 -9.80 5.57
C ASN A 227 5.08 -8.57 5.95
N GLU A 228 4.66 -7.36 5.60
CA GLU A 228 5.38 -6.14 5.97
C GLU A 228 5.06 -5.69 7.40
N VAL A 229 3.79 -5.75 7.81
CA VAL A 229 3.32 -5.07 9.05
C VAL A 229 2.91 -5.98 10.20
N SER A 230 2.87 -7.29 10.00
CA SER A 230 2.48 -8.25 11.03
C SER A 230 3.63 -9.16 11.47
N ASP A 231 3.43 -9.86 12.58
CA ASP A 231 4.26 -10.95 13.07
C ASP A 231 4.10 -12.25 12.27
N LEU A 232 3.23 -12.27 11.26
CA LEU A 232 3.00 -13.42 10.39
C LEU A 232 3.86 -13.35 9.13
N GLU A 233 4.31 -14.52 8.70
CA GLU A 233 4.78 -14.80 7.35
C GLU A 233 3.72 -15.64 6.64
N ILE A 234 3.17 -15.10 5.55
CA ILE A 234 2.14 -15.72 4.74
C ILE A 234 2.59 -15.88 3.28
N GLU A 235 2.27 -17.02 2.69
CA GLU A 235 2.60 -17.37 1.32
C GLU A 235 1.36 -17.93 0.61
N LEU A 236 1.10 -17.47 -0.60
CA LEU A 236 -0.01 -17.95 -1.42
C LEU A 236 0.32 -19.34 -1.99
N VAL A 237 -0.57 -20.30 -1.78
CA VAL A 237 -0.51 -21.65 -2.35
C VAL A 237 -1.64 -21.80 -3.38
N GLU A 238 -1.27 -21.92 -4.65
CA GLU A 238 -2.21 -22.10 -5.77
C GLU A 238 -2.40 -23.60 -6.07
N HIS A 239 -3.65 -24.06 -6.09
CA HIS A 239 -3.99 -25.42 -6.51
C HIS A 239 -4.57 -25.41 -7.92
N ARG A 240 -3.95 -26.17 -8.82
CA ARG A 240 -4.31 -26.23 -10.25
C ARG A 240 -5.20 -27.42 -10.57
N ALA A 241 -6.15 -27.20 -11.47
CA ALA A 241 -6.88 -28.25 -12.17
C ALA A 241 -6.66 -28.07 -13.67
N GLY A 242 -5.80 -28.91 -14.26
CA GLY A 242 -5.32 -28.70 -15.62
C GLY A 242 -4.53 -27.39 -15.75
N ARG A 243 -5.01 -26.47 -16.59
CA ARG A 243 -4.36 -25.18 -16.87
C ARG A 243 -4.87 -24.02 -16.01
N SER A 244 -5.97 -24.18 -15.29
CA SER A 244 -6.57 -23.12 -14.48
C SER A 244 -6.25 -23.29 -12.99
N ILE A 245 -6.19 -22.16 -12.28
CA ILE A 245 -6.19 -22.16 -10.81
C ILE A 245 -7.62 -22.42 -10.36
N GLN A 246 -7.81 -23.44 -9.51
CA GLN A 246 -9.11 -23.80 -8.98
C GLN A 246 -9.28 -23.28 -7.55
N ASP A 247 -8.35 -23.63 -6.67
CA ASP A 247 -8.42 -23.31 -5.25
C ASP A 247 -7.18 -22.55 -4.79
N LEU A 248 -7.36 -21.80 -3.71
CA LEU A 248 -6.28 -21.11 -3.02
C LEU A 248 -6.22 -21.58 -1.57
N GLN A 249 -4.99 -21.59 -1.06
CA GLN A 249 -4.66 -21.67 0.35
C GLN A 249 -3.58 -20.63 0.66
N PHE A 250 -3.40 -20.35 1.95
CA PHE A 250 -2.26 -19.60 2.42
C PHE A 250 -1.49 -20.45 3.43
N ARG A 251 -0.18 -20.57 3.22
CA ARG A 251 0.74 -21.05 4.25
C ARG A 251 0.97 -19.91 5.22
N VAL A 252 0.92 -20.20 6.51
CA VAL A 252 1.02 -19.23 7.60
C VAL A 252 2.00 -19.75 8.63
N ARG A 253 2.94 -18.90 9.03
CA ARG A 253 3.87 -19.13 10.13
C ARG A 253 4.05 -17.85 10.92
N ARG A 254 4.39 -17.95 12.20
CA ARG A 254 4.91 -16.79 12.94
C ARG A 254 6.36 -16.56 12.53
N LYS A 255 6.72 -15.30 12.33
CA LYS A 255 8.11 -14.90 12.20
C LYS A 255 8.83 -15.19 13.51
N ALA A 256 10.13 -15.47 13.43
CA ALA A 256 10.97 -15.50 14.62
C ALA A 256 10.77 -14.20 15.42
N PRO A 257 10.73 -14.26 16.76
CA PRO A 257 10.40 -13.12 17.58
C PRO A 257 11.36 -11.97 17.28
N MET A 258 10.85 -10.92 16.62
CA MET A 258 11.48 -9.62 16.68
C MET A 258 11.28 -9.07 18.09
N LEU A 259 12.22 -8.26 18.56
CA LEU A 259 12.15 -7.54 19.84
C LEU A 259 10.70 -7.07 20.10
N PRO A 260 10.17 -7.21 21.33
CA PRO A 260 8.80 -6.87 21.64
C PRO A 260 8.55 -5.44 21.17
N GLN A 261 7.72 -5.28 20.13
CA GLN A 261 7.22 -3.97 19.78
C GLN A 261 6.48 -3.48 21.02
N THR A 262 6.89 -2.35 21.56
CA THR A 262 6.23 -1.73 22.70
C THR A 262 4.74 -1.70 22.41
N GLU A 263 3.93 -2.28 23.30
CA GLU A 263 2.46 -2.23 23.20
C GLU A 263 2.05 -0.77 23.10
N LYS A 264 1.79 -0.30 21.88
CA LYS A 264 1.28 1.05 21.65
C LYS A 264 -0.22 0.99 21.85
N ALA A 265 -0.77 2.01 22.50
CA ALA A 265 -2.20 2.15 22.63
C ALA A 265 -2.89 2.08 21.25
N ILE A 266 -4.07 1.48 21.20
CA ILE A 266 -4.91 1.43 20.01
C ILE A 266 -5.16 2.86 19.54
N GLU A 267 -4.65 3.21 18.35
CA GLU A 267 -4.87 4.52 17.77
C GLU A 267 -6.32 4.63 17.26
N PRO A 268 -7.09 5.63 17.70
CA PRO A 268 -8.46 5.82 17.20
C PRO A 268 -8.46 6.14 15.70
N VAL A 269 -9.55 5.80 15.03
CA VAL A 269 -9.74 6.05 13.60
C VAL A 269 -9.87 7.55 13.34
N ASP A 270 -9.05 8.10 12.45
CA ASP A 270 -9.10 9.52 12.11
C ASP A 270 -10.30 9.84 11.20
N LEU A 271 -11.38 10.35 11.80
CA LEU A 271 -12.54 10.86 11.07
C LEU A 271 -12.45 12.36 10.80
N LYS A 272 -11.55 13.07 11.48
CA LYS A 272 -11.35 14.51 11.32
C LYS A 272 -10.91 14.83 9.90
N THR A 273 -9.85 14.15 9.45
CA THR A 273 -9.27 14.35 8.13
C THR A 273 -10.25 13.92 7.03
N ILE A 274 -11.00 12.84 7.25
CA ILE A 274 -12.03 12.38 6.31
C ILE A 274 -13.13 13.43 6.16
N GLY A 275 -13.67 13.94 7.28
CA GLY A 275 -14.71 14.96 7.24
C GLY A 275 -14.23 16.28 6.65
N ALA A 276 -12.97 16.66 6.87
CA ALA A 276 -12.35 17.81 6.22
C ALA A 276 -12.26 17.64 4.69
N ALA A 277 -11.89 16.44 4.21
CA ALA A 277 -11.87 16.12 2.79
C ALA A 277 -13.27 16.16 2.17
N ILE A 278 -14.28 15.60 2.85
CA ILE A 278 -15.68 15.64 2.40
C ILE A 278 -16.17 17.08 2.28
N LYS A 279 -15.92 17.92 3.29
CA LYS A 279 -16.25 19.36 3.26
C LYS A 279 -15.56 20.09 2.11
N ALA A 280 -14.37 19.64 1.71
CA ALA A 280 -13.63 20.17 0.58
C ALA A 280 -14.12 19.67 -0.80
N GLY A 281 -15.17 18.84 -0.84
CA GLY A 281 -15.81 18.34 -2.05
C GLY A 281 -15.26 17.01 -2.56
N ILE A 282 -14.55 16.25 -1.71
CA ILE A 282 -14.01 14.93 -2.07
C ILE A 282 -14.98 13.85 -1.60
N PRO A 283 -15.39 12.92 -2.48
CA PRO A 283 -16.24 11.80 -2.08
C PRO A 283 -15.65 10.98 -0.92
N GLN A 284 -16.50 10.47 -0.03
CA GLN A 284 -16.06 9.73 1.17
C GLN A 284 -15.16 8.53 0.82
N ASP A 285 -15.52 7.74 -0.19
CA ASP A 285 -14.74 6.57 -0.63
C ASP A 285 -13.31 6.96 -1.05
N ARG A 286 -13.16 8.13 -1.67
CA ARG A 286 -11.88 8.69 -2.08
C ARG A 286 -11.10 9.26 -0.91
N ALA A 287 -11.76 9.98 -0.02
CA ALA A 287 -11.16 10.49 1.21
C ALA A 287 -10.57 9.35 2.06
N GLU A 288 -11.34 8.29 2.31
CA GLU A 288 -10.87 7.10 3.01
C GLU A 288 -9.66 6.46 2.29
N LYS A 289 -9.74 6.31 0.96
CA LYS A 289 -8.65 5.74 0.17
C LYS A 289 -7.37 6.58 0.24
N HIS A 290 -7.48 7.90 0.23
CA HIS A 290 -6.33 8.80 0.35
C HIS A 290 -5.75 8.78 1.76
N LEU A 291 -6.59 8.78 2.79
CA LEU A 291 -6.17 8.66 4.18
C LEU A 291 -5.38 7.35 4.39
N LEU A 292 -5.93 6.23 3.93
CA LEU A 292 -5.30 4.91 4.06
C LEU A 292 -3.98 4.79 3.28
N LYS A 293 -3.83 5.53 2.18
CA LYS A 293 -2.64 5.48 1.32
C LYS A 293 -1.52 6.41 1.79
N TYR A 294 -1.85 7.64 2.14
CA TYR A 294 -0.86 8.71 2.41
C TYR A 294 -0.76 9.08 3.90
N GLY A 295 -1.72 8.65 4.73
CA GLY A 295 -1.79 8.96 6.16
C GLY A 295 -2.51 10.29 6.45
N ALA A 296 -2.89 10.48 7.72
CA ALA A 296 -3.65 11.64 8.19
C ALA A 296 -2.89 12.96 7.98
N LYS A 297 -1.63 13.02 8.44
CA LYS A 297 -0.80 14.23 8.35
C LYS A 297 -0.66 14.74 6.92
N ALA A 298 -0.29 13.86 5.99
CA ALA A 298 -0.10 14.23 4.59
C ALA A 298 -1.40 14.72 3.93
N LEU A 299 -2.52 14.07 4.25
CA LEU A 299 -3.83 14.47 3.72
C LEU A 299 -4.29 15.81 4.32
N ASP A 300 -4.12 16.03 5.63
CA ASP A 300 -4.41 17.32 6.28
C ASP A 300 -3.59 18.46 5.67
N ASP A 301 -2.28 18.26 5.48
CA ASP A 301 -1.39 19.25 4.88
C ASP A 301 -1.77 19.56 3.43
N ALA A 302 -2.07 18.54 2.63
CA ALA A 302 -2.50 18.71 1.24
C ALA A 302 -3.87 19.41 1.15
N LEU A 303 -4.81 19.11 2.05
CA LEU A 303 -6.11 19.78 2.14
C LEU A 303 -5.96 21.25 2.50
N ARG A 304 -5.04 21.59 3.41
CA ARG A 304 -4.72 22.98 3.77
C ARG A 304 -4.25 23.77 2.55
N VAL A 305 -3.26 23.25 1.82
CA VAL A 305 -2.74 23.89 0.59
C VAL A 305 -3.83 24.06 -0.47
N MET A 306 -4.69 23.05 -0.65
CA MET A 306 -5.81 23.16 -1.58
C MET A 306 -6.84 24.21 -1.17
N ASN A 307 -7.17 24.30 0.12
CA ASN A 307 -8.12 25.29 0.62
C ASN A 307 -7.56 26.71 0.51
N GLU A 308 -6.27 26.91 0.77
CA GLU A 308 -5.59 28.18 0.52
C GLU A 308 -5.65 28.57 -0.96
N ARG A 309 -5.41 27.62 -1.88
CA ARG A 309 -5.51 27.87 -3.32
C ARG A 309 -6.93 28.23 -3.75
N LYS A 310 -7.95 27.57 -3.19
CA LYS A 310 -9.37 27.90 -3.47
C LYS A 310 -9.76 29.29 -2.96
N GLY A 311 -9.15 29.76 -1.87
CA GLY A 311 -9.40 31.09 -1.32
C GLY A 311 -8.74 32.25 -2.09
N ARG A 312 -7.77 31.98 -2.98
CA ARG A 312 -7.08 33.01 -3.76
C ARG A 312 -7.89 33.41 -5.00
N VAL A 313 -8.44 34.63 -4.98
CA VAL A 313 -9.26 35.19 -6.06
C VAL A 313 -8.44 35.50 -7.34
N ASN A 314 -7.13 35.75 -7.21
CA ASN A 314 -6.25 36.18 -8.32
C ASN A 314 -5.67 35.02 -9.16
N MET A 315 -6.26 33.83 -9.11
CA MET A 315 -5.69 32.61 -9.68
C MET A 315 -6.76 31.79 -10.40
N GLU A 316 -6.38 31.01 -11.43
CA GLU A 316 -7.34 30.15 -12.11
C GLU A 316 -8.06 29.21 -11.12
N PRO A 317 -9.41 29.12 -11.19
CA PRO A 317 -10.20 28.28 -10.31
C PRO A 317 -9.78 26.81 -10.38
N VAL A 318 -9.76 26.15 -9.23
CA VAL A 318 -9.53 24.70 -9.16
C VAL A 318 -10.74 23.98 -9.75
N ARG A 319 -10.69 23.64 -11.04
CA ARG A 319 -11.79 22.99 -11.79
C ARG A 319 -12.16 21.61 -11.23
N SER A 320 -11.20 20.87 -10.68
CA SER A 320 -11.42 19.57 -10.06
C SER A 320 -10.63 19.47 -8.75
N PRO A 321 -11.28 19.68 -7.60
CA PRO A 321 -10.66 19.57 -6.28
C PRO A 321 -9.99 18.20 -6.07
N GLU A 322 -10.64 17.11 -6.52
CA GLU A 322 -10.11 15.76 -6.39
C GLU A 322 -8.79 15.57 -7.15
N LYS A 323 -8.74 15.95 -8.44
CA LYS A 323 -7.52 15.81 -9.24
C LYS A 323 -6.38 16.66 -8.68
N TYR A 324 -6.70 17.88 -8.24
CA TYR A 324 -5.70 18.77 -7.66
C TYR A 324 -5.13 18.23 -6.34
N LEU A 325 -5.99 17.76 -5.43
CA LEU A 325 -5.54 17.12 -4.19
C LEU A 325 -4.69 15.88 -4.50
N LEU A 326 -5.11 15.05 -5.47
CA LEU A 326 -4.34 13.87 -5.85
C LEU A 326 -2.95 14.24 -6.37
N THR A 327 -2.85 15.28 -7.21
CA THR A 327 -1.55 15.79 -7.69
C THR A 327 -0.69 16.28 -6.53
N LEU A 328 -1.26 17.03 -5.58
CA LEU A 328 -0.55 17.46 -4.38
C LEU A 328 -0.01 16.24 -3.61
N LEU A 329 -0.89 15.29 -3.26
CA LEU A 329 -0.56 14.07 -2.54
C LEU A 329 0.52 13.22 -3.23
N GLN A 330 0.55 13.21 -4.56
CA GLN A 330 1.58 12.51 -5.34
C GLN A 330 2.88 13.29 -5.45
N SER A 331 2.82 14.61 -5.57
CA SER A 331 4.01 15.47 -5.71
C SER A 331 4.72 15.71 -4.38
N GLY A 332 4.04 15.51 -3.24
CA GLY A 332 4.60 15.80 -1.92
C GLY A 332 4.73 17.30 -1.65
N GLN A 333 4.15 18.16 -2.48
CA GLN A 333 4.27 19.63 -2.38
C GLN A 333 3.32 20.22 -1.33
N PHE A 334 3.39 19.73 -0.09
CA PHE A 334 2.56 20.16 1.03
C PHE A 334 3.33 19.97 2.36
N GLY A 335 3.14 20.88 3.32
CA GLY A 335 3.87 20.90 4.61
C GLY A 335 5.07 21.87 4.65
N GLU A 336 5.71 22.02 5.82
CA GLU A 336 7.02 22.69 5.91
C GLU A 336 8.02 21.91 5.07
N GLN A 337 8.80 22.60 4.24
CA GLN A 337 9.77 22.01 3.32
C GLN A 337 10.80 21.19 4.09
N GLN A 338 10.51 19.90 4.30
CA GLN A 338 11.54 18.93 4.63
C GLN A 338 12.42 18.82 3.38
N PRO A 339 13.75 19.03 3.49
CA PRO A 339 14.63 19.06 2.32
C PRO A 339 14.48 17.75 1.57
N SER A 340 13.81 17.83 0.42
CA SER A 340 13.59 16.68 -0.44
C SER A 340 14.97 16.18 -0.85
N ALA A 341 15.28 14.93 -0.52
CA ALA A 341 16.28 14.20 -1.30
C ALA A 341 15.89 14.40 -2.78
N PRO A 342 16.84 14.84 -3.63
CA PRO A 342 16.49 15.23 -4.99
C PRO A 342 15.84 14.04 -5.69
N ALA A 343 14.56 14.21 -6.07
CA ALA A 343 13.89 13.27 -6.94
C ALA A 343 14.77 13.09 -8.19
N PRO A 344 14.97 11.87 -8.70
CA PRO A 344 15.68 11.68 -9.96
C PRO A 344 14.96 12.52 -11.01
N ARG A 345 15.66 13.54 -11.53
CA ARG A 345 15.15 14.39 -12.61
C ARG A 345 14.82 13.45 -13.75
N LYS A 346 13.55 13.29 -14.09
CA LYS A 346 13.17 12.62 -15.33
C LYS A 346 13.58 13.56 -16.46
N VAL A 347 14.61 13.19 -17.21
CA VAL A 347 15.16 14.00 -18.33
C VAL A 347 14.56 13.57 -19.68
N PHE A 348 13.75 12.49 -19.71
CA PHE A 348 13.07 12.01 -20.91
C PHE A 348 11.56 11.84 -20.66
N ASP A 349 10.75 12.45 -21.53
CA ASP A 349 9.29 12.54 -21.38
C ASP A 349 8.56 11.47 -22.21
N THR A 350 9.21 10.89 -23.22
CA THR A 350 8.61 9.88 -24.10
C THR A 350 9.44 8.61 -24.30
N LYS A 351 8.75 7.50 -24.65
CA LYS A 351 9.40 6.22 -25.01
C LYS A 351 10.33 6.36 -26.23
N ALA A 352 10.04 7.29 -27.14
CA ALA A 352 10.85 7.53 -28.33
C ALA A 352 12.18 8.21 -27.99
N GLU A 353 12.18 9.20 -27.09
CA GLU A 353 13.41 9.85 -26.59
C GLU A 353 14.30 8.87 -25.84
N ARG A 354 13.70 8.02 -24.99
CA ARG A 354 14.43 6.96 -24.30
C ARG A 354 15.13 6.00 -25.27
N LEU A 355 14.46 5.63 -26.37
CA LEU A 355 15.05 4.72 -27.37
C LEU A 355 16.23 5.37 -28.09
N LYS A 356 16.14 6.67 -28.42
CA LYS A 356 17.25 7.44 -29.02
C LYS A 356 18.46 7.54 -28.07
N LEU A 357 18.21 7.80 -26.79
CA LEU A 357 19.27 7.85 -25.75
C LEU A 357 19.96 6.50 -25.59
N ILE A 358 19.21 5.40 -25.62
CA ILE A 358 19.78 4.04 -25.59
C ILE A 358 20.65 3.80 -26.83
N GLU A 359 20.18 4.21 -28.01
CA GLU A 359 20.94 4.06 -29.26
C GLU A 359 22.27 4.84 -29.23
N GLN A 360 22.23 6.08 -28.71
CA GLN A 360 23.41 6.92 -28.50
C GLN A 360 24.37 6.34 -27.47
N PHE A 361 23.86 5.86 -26.33
CA PHE A 361 24.66 5.18 -25.31
C PHE A 361 25.40 3.98 -25.90
N MET A 362 24.70 3.14 -26.66
CA MET A 362 25.30 1.98 -27.31
C MET A 362 26.29 2.38 -28.40
N ALA A 363 26.12 3.54 -29.05
CA ALA A 363 27.09 4.06 -30.01
C ALA A 363 28.38 4.52 -29.32
N GLN A 364 28.26 5.23 -28.18
CA GLN A 364 29.40 5.66 -27.37
C GLN A 364 30.19 4.45 -26.85
N LYS A 365 29.51 3.44 -26.29
CA LYS A 365 30.17 2.21 -25.83
C LYS A 365 30.88 1.44 -26.96
N ARG A 366 30.31 1.42 -28.16
CA ARG A 366 31.02 0.87 -29.34
C ARG A 366 32.24 1.69 -29.73
N GLY A 367 32.21 3.01 -29.57
CA GLY A 367 33.35 3.90 -29.76
C GLY A 367 34.48 3.58 -28.78
N GLU A 368 34.18 3.52 -27.49
CA GLU A 368 35.14 3.15 -26.44
C GLU A 368 35.80 1.79 -26.70
N LEU A 369 35.02 0.77 -27.06
CA LEU A 369 35.55 -0.56 -27.39
C LEU A 369 36.41 -0.54 -28.66
N ASN A 370 36.09 0.32 -29.63
CA ASN A 370 36.87 0.46 -30.85
C ASN A 370 38.21 1.16 -30.59
N GLU A 371 38.21 2.22 -29.80
CA GLU A 371 39.44 2.90 -29.35
C GLU A 371 40.32 1.94 -28.55
N MET A 372 39.74 1.29 -27.54
CA MET A 372 40.44 0.29 -26.74
C MET A 372 41.04 -0.83 -27.61
N PHE A 373 40.29 -1.33 -28.60
CA PHE A 373 40.80 -2.35 -29.51
C PHE A 373 41.98 -1.86 -30.37
N HIS A 374 41.96 -0.59 -30.82
CA HIS A 374 43.05 -0.02 -31.60
C HIS A 374 44.28 0.38 -30.78
N GLU A 375 44.12 0.62 -29.48
CA GLU A 375 45.23 0.88 -28.56
C GLU A 375 45.98 -0.39 -28.15
N MET A 376 45.39 -1.59 -28.35
CA MET A 376 46.05 -2.86 -28.09
C MET A 376 47.18 -3.13 -29.10
N PRO A 377 48.27 -3.80 -28.70
CA PRO A 377 49.29 -4.30 -29.63
C PRO A 377 48.68 -5.21 -30.71
N ASP A 378 49.28 -5.21 -31.90
CA ASP A 378 48.78 -5.96 -33.06
C ASP A 378 48.62 -7.47 -32.78
N ASP A 379 49.51 -8.04 -31.97
CA ASP A 379 49.46 -9.45 -31.56
C ASP A 379 48.21 -9.77 -30.73
N ASP A 380 47.82 -8.87 -29.83
CA ASP A 380 46.64 -9.01 -28.98
C ASP A 380 45.35 -8.79 -29.78
N GLN A 381 45.35 -7.83 -30.71
CA GLN A 381 44.23 -7.63 -31.64
C GLN A 381 43.96 -8.90 -32.45
N GLN A 382 45.01 -9.54 -32.96
CA GLN A 382 44.90 -10.77 -33.72
C GLN A 382 44.41 -11.94 -32.85
N ALA A 383 44.87 -12.04 -31.60
CA ALA A 383 44.39 -13.04 -30.65
C ALA A 383 42.88 -12.91 -30.38
N TRP A 384 42.37 -11.68 -30.22
CA TRP A 384 40.94 -11.43 -30.05
C TRP A 384 40.11 -11.78 -31.28
N ILE A 385 40.61 -11.52 -32.49
CA ILE A 385 39.92 -11.88 -33.74
C ILE A 385 39.82 -13.41 -33.88
N VAL A 386 40.91 -14.14 -33.59
CA VAL A 386 40.92 -15.61 -33.62
C VAL A 386 39.96 -16.18 -32.59
N ARG A 387 39.94 -15.61 -31.38
CA ARG A 387 39.02 -16.03 -30.32
C ARG A 387 37.56 -15.79 -30.69
N PHE A 388 37.26 -14.65 -31.31
CA PHE A 388 35.91 -14.34 -31.81
C PHE A 388 35.45 -15.34 -32.89
N GLU A 389 36.34 -15.73 -33.81
CA GLU A 389 36.02 -16.73 -34.83
C GLU A 389 35.66 -18.09 -34.22
N ALA A 390 36.37 -18.50 -33.15
CA ALA A 390 36.15 -19.77 -32.48
C ALA A 390 34.91 -19.79 -31.57
N GLU A 391 34.69 -18.74 -30.79
CA GLU A 391 33.71 -18.74 -29.68
C GLU A 391 32.37 -18.07 -30.02
N ALA A 392 32.37 -17.06 -30.90
CA ALA A 392 31.24 -16.13 -31.01
C ALA A 392 30.76 -15.85 -32.45
N LEU A 393 31.47 -16.34 -33.47
CA LEU A 393 31.04 -16.17 -34.86
C LEU A 393 29.78 -17.02 -35.16
N PRO A 394 28.64 -16.40 -35.52
CA PRO A 394 27.41 -17.15 -35.77
C PRO A 394 27.53 -18.17 -36.91
N ALA A 395 26.74 -19.24 -36.85
CA ALA A 395 26.69 -20.27 -37.89
C ALA A 395 26.08 -19.81 -39.22
N SER A 396 25.54 -18.58 -39.29
CA SER A 396 24.95 -18.01 -40.50
C SER A 396 25.97 -17.85 -41.63
N GLU A 397 25.68 -18.44 -42.80
CA GLU A 397 26.56 -18.37 -43.98
C GLU A 397 26.83 -16.94 -44.44
N VAL A 398 25.85 -16.04 -44.31
CA VAL A 398 26.00 -14.62 -44.68
C VAL A 398 27.06 -13.94 -43.82
N VAL A 399 27.05 -14.21 -42.52
CA VAL A 399 27.99 -13.59 -41.56
C VAL A 399 29.38 -14.19 -41.73
N ARG A 400 29.50 -15.51 -41.91
CA ARG A 400 30.79 -16.18 -42.17
C ARG A 400 31.41 -15.74 -43.49
N LYS A 401 30.62 -15.59 -44.56
CA LYS A 401 31.11 -15.06 -45.83
C LYS A 401 31.60 -13.62 -45.67
N ALA A 402 30.84 -12.78 -44.96
CA ALA A 402 31.23 -11.39 -44.72
C ALA A 402 32.52 -11.28 -43.86
N PHE A 403 32.70 -12.15 -42.88
CA PHE A 403 33.93 -12.25 -42.09
C PHE A 403 35.13 -12.70 -42.92
N ARG A 404 34.98 -13.72 -43.78
CA ARG A 404 36.07 -14.15 -44.69
C ARG A 404 36.49 -13.07 -45.68
N THR A 405 35.55 -12.25 -46.16
CA THR A 405 35.86 -11.22 -47.17
C THR A 405 36.40 -9.93 -46.55
N LYS A 406 35.81 -9.44 -45.46
CA LYS A 406 36.11 -8.11 -44.89
C LYS A 406 36.49 -8.14 -43.40
N GLY A 407 36.62 -9.32 -42.80
CA GLY A 407 36.96 -9.48 -41.38
C GLY A 407 35.99 -8.73 -40.46
N ILE A 408 36.56 -8.17 -39.39
CA ILE A 408 35.86 -7.30 -38.42
C ILE A 408 35.49 -5.93 -39.00
N ALA A 409 35.98 -5.55 -40.19
CA ALA A 409 35.60 -4.30 -40.86
C ALA A 409 34.24 -4.37 -41.55
N SER A 410 33.62 -5.56 -41.62
CA SER A 410 32.26 -5.73 -42.15
C SER A 410 31.21 -5.08 -41.25
N GLN A 411 30.28 -4.31 -41.84
CA GLN A 411 29.16 -3.66 -41.13
C GLN A 411 28.26 -4.63 -40.35
N ILE A 412 28.23 -5.91 -40.75
CA ILE A 412 27.40 -6.94 -40.10
C ILE A 412 28.18 -7.66 -39.00
N VAL A 413 29.51 -7.80 -39.15
CA VAL A 413 30.36 -8.54 -38.20
C VAL A 413 30.88 -7.63 -37.08
N ARG A 414 31.15 -6.35 -37.39
CA ARG A 414 31.69 -5.38 -36.43
C ARG A 414 30.86 -5.22 -35.16
N PRO A 415 29.51 -5.10 -35.20
CA PRO A 415 28.72 -5.00 -33.97
C PRO A 415 28.74 -6.28 -33.13
N LEU A 416 28.85 -7.45 -33.77
CA LEU A 416 28.93 -8.74 -33.08
C LEU A 416 30.27 -8.91 -32.38
N PHE A 417 31.37 -8.50 -33.06
CA PHE A 417 32.71 -8.50 -32.48
C PHE A 417 32.78 -7.60 -31.24
N PHE A 418 32.27 -6.36 -31.31
CA PHE A 418 32.27 -5.48 -30.14
C PHE A 418 31.36 -5.97 -29.03
N LYS A 419 30.24 -6.63 -29.34
CA LYS A 419 29.44 -7.27 -28.31
C LYS A 419 30.23 -8.36 -27.58
N PHE A 420 30.97 -9.19 -28.32
CA PHE A 420 31.84 -10.22 -27.74
C PHE A 420 32.97 -9.62 -26.90
N LEU A 421 33.67 -8.61 -27.44
CA LEU A 421 34.76 -7.93 -26.74
C LEU A 421 34.25 -7.24 -25.46
N GLY A 422 33.13 -6.52 -25.53
CA GLY A 422 32.53 -5.87 -24.36
C GLY A 422 32.11 -6.86 -23.27
N ASN A 423 31.55 -8.02 -23.64
CA ASN A 423 31.22 -9.07 -22.66
C ASN A 423 32.45 -9.69 -21.98
N ALA A 424 33.61 -9.63 -22.63
CA ALA A 424 34.84 -10.19 -22.09
C ALA A 424 35.63 -9.18 -21.23
N VAL A 425 35.47 -7.88 -21.49
CA VAL A 425 36.21 -6.79 -20.81
C VAL A 425 35.40 -6.11 -19.72
N TRP A 426 34.08 -6.00 -19.89
CA TRP A 426 33.19 -5.34 -18.93
C TRP A 426 32.31 -6.33 -18.17
N GLU A 427 31.77 -5.86 -17.04
CA GLU A 427 30.87 -6.64 -16.20
C GLU A 427 29.56 -7.00 -16.91
N GLU A 428 28.90 -8.04 -16.41
CA GLU A 428 27.67 -8.58 -16.99
C GLU A 428 26.54 -7.51 -16.94
N GLY A 429 26.04 -7.11 -18.11
CA GLY A 429 24.96 -6.12 -18.24
C GLY A 429 25.37 -4.73 -18.76
N TRP A 430 26.62 -4.54 -19.19
CA TRP A 430 27.06 -3.28 -19.85
C TRP A 430 26.22 -2.90 -21.09
N ASP A 431 25.57 -3.88 -21.74
CA ASP A 431 24.70 -3.69 -22.90
C ASP A 431 23.28 -3.20 -22.54
N LYS A 432 23.02 -2.95 -21.25
CA LYS A 432 21.74 -2.47 -20.71
C LYS A 432 21.96 -1.20 -19.87
N PRO A 433 21.80 0.01 -20.44
CA PRO A 433 21.96 1.25 -19.69
C PRO A 433 20.93 1.35 -18.56
N THR A 434 21.39 1.81 -17.40
CA THR A 434 20.52 2.17 -16.27
C THR A 434 19.83 3.51 -16.53
N ASP A 435 18.77 3.81 -15.79
CA ASP A 435 18.11 5.12 -15.90
C ASP A 435 19.04 6.28 -15.49
N SER A 436 20.10 6.03 -14.71
CA SER A 436 21.14 7.03 -14.38
C SER A 436 22.03 7.31 -15.58
N ASP A 437 22.51 6.26 -16.26
CA ASP A 437 23.39 6.40 -17.43
C ASP A 437 22.74 7.22 -18.54
N LEU A 438 21.43 7.01 -18.75
CA LEU A 438 20.66 7.77 -19.74
C LEU A 438 20.46 9.23 -19.34
N VAL A 439 20.42 9.54 -18.03
CA VAL A 439 20.33 10.91 -17.53
C VAL A 439 21.65 11.64 -17.72
N ASP A 440 22.78 10.99 -17.39
CA ASP A 440 24.10 11.57 -17.55
C ASP A 440 24.41 11.85 -19.03
N LEU A 441 24.06 10.91 -19.92
CA LEU A 441 24.19 11.10 -21.37
C LEU A 441 23.28 12.22 -21.90
N ALA A 442 22.08 12.38 -21.35
CA ALA A 442 21.17 13.46 -21.71
C ALA A 442 21.66 14.83 -21.21
N ILE A 443 22.42 14.89 -20.11
CA ILE A 443 23.04 16.13 -19.62
C ILE A 443 24.20 16.51 -20.54
N LEU A 444 25.10 15.56 -20.84
CA LEU A 444 26.26 15.77 -21.71
C LEU A 444 25.85 16.28 -23.10
N THR A 445 24.91 15.59 -23.75
CA THR A 445 24.41 16.00 -25.09
C THR A 445 23.75 17.38 -25.10
N LYS A 446 23.17 17.82 -23.97
CA LYS A 446 22.52 19.14 -23.84
C LYS A 446 23.52 20.26 -23.55
N GLU A 447 24.65 19.93 -22.93
CA GLU A 447 25.79 20.85 -22.75
C GLU A 447 26.57 21.04 -24.06
N GLU A 448 26.80 19.97 -24.83
CA GLU A 448 27.41 20.03 -26.16
C GLU A 448 26.58 20.89 -27.14
N GLY A 449 25.26 20.71 -27.14
CA GLY A 449 24.34 21.53 -27.96
C GLY A 449 24.24 23.00 -27.53
N ARG A 450 24.69 23.37 -26.32
CA ARG A 450 24.80 24.78 -25.88
C ARG A 450 26.14 25.41 -26.28
N GLY A 451 27.18 24.61 -26.53
CA GLY A 451 28.49 25.08 -26.97
C GLY A 451 28.54 25.59 -28.41
N GLU A 452 27.67 25.07 -29.29
CA GLU A 452 27.61 25.47 -30.71
C GLU A 452 26.84 26.78 -30.98
N HIS A 453 26.26 27.41 -29.95
CA HIS A 453 25.56 28.70 -30.04
C HIS A 453 26.16 29.78 -29.13
N ALA A 454 27.49 29.86 -29.08
CA ALA A 454 28.17 31.06 -28.60
C ALA A 454 28.22 32.12 -29.74
N PRO A 455 27.64 33.33 -29.57
CA PRO A 455 27.71 34.37 -30.59
C PRO A 455 29.15 34.87 -30.73
N ALA A 456 29.59 35.07 -31.98
CA ALA A 456 30.86 35.68 -32.31
C ALA A 456 31.02 37.03 -31.58
N VAL A 457 31.97 37.09 -30.65
CA VAL A 457 32.35 38.34 -29.98
C VAL A 457 32.92 39.29 -31.02
N GLY A 458 32.22 40.41 -31.20
CA GLY A 458 32.56 41.44 -32.16
C GLY A 458 33.97 42.02 -31.94
N LYS A 459 34.68 42.21 -33.05
CA LYS A 459 35.82 43.13 -33.12
C LYS A 459 35.36 44.52 -32.67
N LEU A 460 35.76 44.96 -31.48
CA LEU A 460 35.81 46.38 -31.18
C LEU A 460 37.06 46.98 -31.84
N ARG A 461 36.84 47.93 -32.74
CA ARG A 461 37.81 48.97 -33.08
C ARG A 461 37.99 49.86 -31.86
N LEU A 462 39.22 49.92 -31.34
CA LEU A 462 40.03 51.14 -31.19
C LEU A 462 41.44 50.74 -30.79
#